data_AF-A0A529QHG7-F1
#
_entry.id   AF-A0A529QHG7-F1
#
_cell.length_a   1.000
_cell.length_b   1.000
_cell.length_c   1.000
_cell.angle_alpha   90.00
_cell.angle_beta   90.00
_cell.angle_gamma   90.00
#
_symmetry.space_group_name_H-M   'P 1'
#
loop_
_entity.id
_entity.type
_entity.pdbx_description
1 polymer ?
#
loop_
_entity_poly.entity_id
_entity_poly.type
_entity_poly.pdbx_seq_one_letter_code
_entity_poly.pdbx_strand_id
1 'polypeptide(L)'
;TEPSQRTGRFVAVICLAFPDGEAEYYRGEAEGTLVWPPRGTLGFGYDPVFLPNGFDKTFGEMSAEEKHGWKPGQATALSHRARAFQKFAEARLDLARLDLARSGPA
;
A
#
# COMPACT_ATOMS: atom_id res chain seq x y z
N THR A 1 -0.60 27.35 8.57
CA THR A 1 0.30 26.22 8.88
C THR A 1 1.29 26.07 7.75
N GLU A 2 2.59 25.99 8.08
CA GLU A 2 3.67 25.71 7.11
C GLU A 2 3.38 24.42 6.33
N PRO A 3 3.70 24.34 5.02
CA PRO A 3 3.44 23.14 4.22
C PRO A 3 4.01 21.86 4.85
N SER A 4 5.20 21.93 5.44
CA SER A 4 5.87 20.80 6.12
C SER A 4 5.14 20.31 7.38
N GLN A 5 4.20 21.09 7.93
CA GLN A 5 3.41 20.73 9.11
C GLN A 5 2.07 20.08 8.75
N ARG A 6 1.76 19.95 7.45
CA ARG A 6 0.51 19.35 6.96
C ARG A 6 0.65 17.84 6.82
N THR A 7 1.17 17.19 7.86
CA THR A 7 1.38 15.73 7.86
C THR A 7 0.04 15.01 7.76
N GLY A 8 0.03 13.87 7.09
CA GLY A 8 -1.14 13.01 6.99
C GLY A 8 -0.74 11.57 6.69
N ARG A 9 -1.70 10.66 6.78
CA ARG A 9 -1.50 9.28 6.39
C ARG A 9 -2.70 8.74 5.64
N PHE A 10 -2.44 7.88 4.67
CA PHE A 10 -3.45 6.94 4.21
C PHE A 10 -3.42 5.68 5.06
N VAL A 11 -4.60 5.11 5.34
CA VAL A 11 -4.77 3.88 6.13
C VAL A 11 -5.67 2.92 5.37
N ALA A 12 -5.28 1.64 5.31
CA ALA A 12 -6.14 0.53 4.88
C ALA A 12 -6.09 -0.58 5.92
N VAL A 13 -7.22 -1.25 6.12
CA VAL A 13 -7.31 -2.44 6.97
C VAL A 13 -7.99 -3.54 6.18
N ILE A 14 -7.32 -4.69 6.03
CA ILE A 14 -7.95 -5.92 5.57
C ILE A 14 -8.47 -6.66 6.79
N CYS A 15 -9.71 -7.12 6.75
CA CYS A 15 -10.32 -7.97 7.78
C CYS A 15 -10.52 -9.37 7.19
N LEU A 16 -10.00 -10.40 7.87
CA LEU A 16 -10.32 -11.79 7.58
C LEU A 16 -11.17 -12.34 8.72
N ALA A 17 -12.47 -12.49 8.47
CA ALA A 17 -13.43 -13.00 9.43
C ALA A 17 -13.67 -14.50 9.24
N PHE A 18 -13.78 -15.23 10.33
CA PHE A 18 -13.99 -16.68 10.36
C PHE A 18 -15.41 -17.04 10.80
N PRO A 19 -15.92 -18.24 10.42
CA PRO A 19 -17.27 -18.67 10.80
C PRO A 19 -17.51 -18.85 12.31
N ASP A 20 -16.45 -19.04 13.10
CA ASP A 20 -16.51 -19.14 14.56
C ASP A 20 -16.63 -17.78 15.28
N GLY A 21 -16.61 -16.69 14.51
CA GLY A 21 -16.71 -15.32 15.01
C GLY A 21 -15.37 -14.63 15.25
N GLU A 22 -14.25 -15.33 15.10
CA GLU A 22 -12.92 -14.72 15.17
C GLU A 22 -12.63 -13.85 13.95
N ALA A 23 -11.80 -12.82 14.12
CA ALA A 23 -11.37 -11.96 13.03
C ALA A 23 -9.93 -11.48 13.18
N GLU A 24 -9.21 -11.48 12.07
CA GLU A 24 -7.86 -10.95 11.98
C GLU A 24 -7.84 -9.65 11.17
N TYR A 25 -7.01 -8.69 11.59
CA TYR A 25 -6.95 -7.37 10.99
C TYR A 25 -5.52 -7.02 10.56
N TYR A 26 -5.37 -6.63 9.30
CA TYR A 26 -4.10 -6.29 8.69
C TYR A 26 -4.10 -4.82 8.29
N ARG A 27 -3.56 -3.98 9.17
CA ARG A 27 -3.49 -2.53 8.98
C ARG A 27 -2.22 -2.10 8.24
N GLY A 28 -2.39 -1.48 7.09
CA GLY A 28 -1.33 -0.85 6.30
C GLY A 28 -1.48 0.66 6.28
N GLU A 29 -0.36 1.37 6.35
CA GLU A 29 -0.35 2.83 6.42
C GLU A 29 0.73 3.40 5.52
N ALA A 30 0.45 4.53 4.88
CA ALA A 30 1.45 5.32 4.17
C ALA A 30 1.49 6.72 4.77
N GLU A 31 2.63 7.10 5.32
CA GLU A 31 2.89 8.43 5.90
C GLU A 31 3.26 9.41 4.79
N GLY A 32 2.83 10.66 4.93
CA GLY A 32 3.11 11.70 3.96
C GLY A 32 2.77 13.09 4.46
N THR A 33 2.83 14.03 3.52
CA THR A 33 2.44 15.42 3.74
C THR A 33 1.46 15.84 2.65
N LEU A 34 0.49 16.69 3.00
CA LEU A 34 -0.43 17.27 2.03
C LEU A 34 0.23 18.48 1.34
N VAL A 35 0.33 18.40 0.01
CA VAL A 35 0.94 19.42 -0.84
C VAL A 35 -0.10 20.17 -1.67
N TRP A 36 0.23 21.42 -2.01
CA TRP A 36 -0.60 22.29 -2.84
C TRP A 36 0.28 23.09 -3.81
N PRO A 37 -0.12 23.31 -5.08
CA PRO A 37 -1.35 22.81 -5.71
C PRO A 37 -1.34 21.28 -5.89
N PRO A 38 -2.51 20.64 -6.11
CA PRO A 38 -2.58 19.23 -6.44
C PRO A 38 -1.76 18.92 -7.70
N ARG A 39 -1.05 17.78 -7.72
CA ARG A 39 -0.22 17.35 -8.84
C ARG A 39 -0.60 15.96 -9.33
N GLY A 40 -0.54 15.78 -10.65
CA GLY A 40 -0.83 14.52 -11.31
C GLY A 40 -2.32 14.29 -11.61
N THR A 41 -2.58 13.45 -12.61
CA THR A 41 -3.92 13.13 -13.12
C THR A 41 -4.27 11.64 -12.99
N LEU A 42 -3.37 10.85 -12.39
CA LEU A 42 -3.57 9.44 -12.08
C LEU A 42 -4.22 9.29 -10.70
N GLY A 43 -4.71 8.08 -10.41
CA GLY A 43 -5.33 7.79 -9.12
C GLY A 43 -6.69 8.50 -8.95
N PHE A 44 -7.08 8.74 -7.69
CA PHE A 44 -8.36 9.35 -7.35
C PHE A 44 -8.35 9.99 -5.96
N GLY A 45 -9.38 10.80 -5.67
CA GLY A 45 -9.59 11.40 -4.36
C GLY A 45 -8.41 12.29 -3.94
N TYR A 46 -7.79 11.98 -2.80
CA TYR A 46 -6.69 12.77 -2.23
C TYR A 46 -5.32 12.45 -2.85
N ASP A 47 -5.25 11.53 -3.81
CA ASP A 47 -3.98 11.14 -4.42
C ASP A 47 -3.17 12.33 -4.96
N PRO A 48 -3.75 13.32 -5.67
CA PRO A 48 -3.00 14.44 -6.21
C PRO A 48 -2.42 15.40 -5.15
N VAL A 49 -2.93 15.37 -3.92
CA VAL A 49 -2.44 16.24 -2.83
C VAL A 49 -1.57 15.49 -1.82
N PHE A 50 -1.43 14.16 -1.93
CA PHE A 50 -0.69 13.37 -0.96
C PHE A 50 0.73 13.06 -1.48
N LEU A 51 1.74 13.64 -0.84
CA LEU A 51 3.16 13.33 -1.08
C LEU A 51 3.64 12.31 -0.03
N PRO A 52 3.87 11.03 -0.40
CA PRO A 52 4.39 10.04 0.52
C PRO A 52 5.82 10.38 0.96
N ASN A 53 6.14 10.08 2.22
CA ASN A 53 7.48 10.33 2.78
C ASN A 53 8.56 9.58 1.98
N GLY A 54 9.64 10.28 1.62
CA GLY A 54 10.76 9.72 0.88
C GLY A 54 10.60 9.74 -0.65
N PHE A 55 9.54 10.37 -1.18
CA PHE A 55 9.28 10.50 -2.61
C PHE A 55 9.11 11.98 -3.00
N ASP A 56 9.29 12.25 -4.28
CA ASP A 56 9.10 13.55 -4.94
C ASP A 56 7.79 13.63 -5.76
N LYS A 57 7.19 12.48 -6.07
CA LYS A 57 5.90 12.34 -6.73
C LYS A 57 4.75 12.20 -5.73
N THR A 58 3.63 12.88 -5.97
CA THR A 58 2.37 12.59 -5.28
C THR A 58 1.83 11.24 -5.72
N PHE A 59 0.89 10.67 -4.95
CA PHE A 59 0.16 9.49 -5.43
C PHE A 59 -0.62 9.73 -6.72
N GLY A 60 -0.97 10.99 -7.04
CA GLY A 60 -1.62 11.35 -8.30
C GLY A 60 -0.68 11.38 -9.51
N GLU A 61 0.64 11.37 -9.29
CA GLU A 61 1.67 11.34 -10.34
C GLU A 61 2.23 9.92 -10.56
N MET A 62 1.95 8.98 -9.65
CA MET A 62 2.43 7.60 -9.72
C MET A 62 1.51 6.71 -10.54
N SER A 63 2.10 5.85 -11.37
CA SER A 63 1.38 4.75 -12.01
C SER A 63 0.83 3.76 -10.98
N ALA A 64 -0.15 2.95 -11.39
CA ALA A 64 -0.72 1.92 -10.52
C ALA A 64 0.35 0.92 -10.05
N GLU A 65 1.31 0.55 -10.91
CA GLU A 65 2.41 -0.35 -10.55
C GLU A 65 3.38 0.31 -9.55
N GLU A 66 3.79 1.57 -9.77
CA GLU A 66 4.64 2.28 -8.79
C GLU A 66 3.96 2.38 -7.41
N LYS A 67 2.65 2.63 -7.39
CA LYS A 67 1.89 2.88 -6.15
C LYS A 67 1.49 1.59 -5.42
N HIS A 68 1.05 0.57 -6.15
CA HIS A 68 0.41 -0.63 -5.62
C HIS A 68 1.20 -1.91 -5.84
N GLY A 69 2.20 -1.89 -6.72
CA GLY A 69 3.06 -3.04 -6.99
C GLY A 69 3.77 -3.48 -5.72
N TRP A 70 3.50 -4.72 -5.32
CA TRP A 70 4.29 -5.43 -4.33
C TRP A 70 4.41 -6.89 -4.77
N LYS A 71 5.59 -7.48 -4.57
CA LYS A 71 5.87 -8.89 -4.85
C LYS A 71 6.49 -9.53 -3.61
N PRO A 72 6.25 -10.83 -3.37
CA PRO A 72 6.95 -11.58 -2.34
C PRO A 72 8.47 -11.35 -2.43
N GLY A 73 9.12 -11.17 -1.28
CA GLY A 73 10.54 -10.85 -1.17
C GLY A 73 10.89 -9.35 -1.28
N GLN A 74 9.97 -8.48 -1.70
CA GLN A 74 10.18 -7.04 -1.57
C GLN A 74 10.01 -6.61 -0.11
N ALA A 75 11.02 -5.90 0.43
CA ALA A 75 11.05 -5.50 1.83
C ALA A 75 9.83 -4.67 2.24
N THR A 76 9.43 -3.69 1.41
CA THR A 76 8.38 -2.75 1.80
C THR A 76 7.51 -2.37 0.60
N ALA A 77 6.19 -2.61 0.71
CA ALA A 77 5.22 -2.04 -0.22
C ALA A 77 5.05 -0.52 -0.01
N LEU A 78 4.73 0.24 -1.07
CA LEU A 78 4.58 1.70 -0.97
C LEU A 78 3.24 2.13 -0.35
N SER A 79 2.13 1.86 -1.03
CA SER A 79 0.83 2.35 -0.58
C SER A 79 0.29 1.60 0.64
N HIS A 80 -0.55 2.29 1.43
CA HIS A 80 -1.29 1.73 2.55
C HIS A 80 -2.02 0.41 2.22
N ARG A 81 -2.65 0.32 1.03
CA ARG A 81 -3.32 -0.91 0.56
C ARG A 81 -2.33 -2.04 0.31
N ALA A 82 -1.23 -1.75 -0.39
CA ALA A 82 -0.21 -2.76 -0.67
C ALA A 82 0.49 -3.23 0.61
N ARG A 83 0.71 -2.35 1.61
CA ARG A 83 1.23 -2.72 2.93
C ARG A 83 0.25 -3.59 3.74
N ALA A 84 -1.04 -3.28 3.70
CA ALA A 84 -2.06 -4.13 4.32
C ALA A 84 -2.07 -5.52 3.67
N PHE A 85 -1.98 -5.57 2.34
CA PHE A 85 -1.95 -6.83 1.60
C PHE A 85 -0.66 -7.61 1.85
N GLN A 86 0.52 -6.96 1.90
CA GLN A 86 1.78 -7.59 2.25
C GLN A 86 1.67 -8.31 3.60
N LYS A 87 1.20 -7.62 4.65
CA LYS A 87 1.02 -8.21 5.98
C LYS A 87 0.05 -9.39 5.97
N PHE A 88 -1.06 -9.26 5.26
CA PHE A 88 -2.01 -10.34 5.07
C PHE A 88 -1.37 -11.54 4.35
N ALA A 89 -0.65 -11.29 3.26
CA ALA A 89 -0.01 -12.31 2.44
C ALA A 89 1.05 -13.08 3.23
N GLU A 90 1.92 -12.38 3.95
CA GLU A 90 2.95 -12.98 4.80
C GLU A 90 2.35 -13.83 5.93
N ALA A 91 1.22 -13.41 6.49
CA ALA A 91 0.57 -14.13 7.59
C ALA A 91 -0.27 -15.33 7.14
N ARG A 92 -0.95 -15.23 5.98
CA ARG A 92 -2.04 -16.15 5.62
C ARG A 92 -1.92 -16.83 4.27
N LEU A 93 -1.08 -16.30 3.38
CA LEU A 93 -0.76 -16.99 2.14
C LEU A 93 0.50 -17.81 2.40
N ASP A 94 0.44 -19.10 2.14
CA ASP A 94 1.62 -19.96 2.15
C ASP A 94 2.53 -19.56 0.97
N LEU A 95 3.33 -18.51 1.17
CA LEU A 95 4.16 -17.90 0.14
C LEU A 95 5.22 -18.89 -0.39
N ALA A 96 5.70 -19.80 0.47
CA ALA A 96 6.62 -20.86 0.07
C ALA A 96 5.98 -21.84 -0.93
N ARG A 97 4.70 -22.16 -0.77
CA ARG A 97 3.96 -23.02 -1.70
C ARG A 97 3.59 -22.32 -3.02
N LEU A 98 3.45 -20.99 -3.01
CA LEU A 98 3.18 -20.19 -4.21
C LEU A 98 4.40 -20.09 -5.13
N ASP A 99 5.61 -20.09 -4.59
CA ASP A 99 6.85 -20.08 -5.38
C ASP A 99 7.09 -21.42 -6.09
N LEU A 100 6.81 -22.55 -5.41
CA LEU A 100 6.88 -23.90 -6.00
C LEU A 100 5.91 -24.13 -7.16
N ALA A 101 4.75 -23.47 -7.15
CA ALA A 101 3.76 -23.57 -8.21
C ALA A 101 4.14 -22.77 -9.48
N ARG A 102 5.03 -21.78 -9.36
CA ARG A 102 5.51 -20.95 -10.48
C ARG A 102 6.75 -21.53 -11.17
N SER A 103 7.40 -22.52 -10.57
CA SER A 103 8.55 -23.25 -11.12
C SER A 103 8.17 -24.57 -11.84
N GLY A 104 6.89 -24.80 -12.14
CA GLY A 104 6.46 -25.93 -12.98
C GLY A 104 7.00 -25.79 -14.42
N PRO A 105 7.29 -26.90 -15.12
CA PRO A 105 8.08 -26.88 -16.37
C PRO A 105 7.35 -26.09 -17.46
N ALA A 106 8.15 -25.30 -18.20
CA ALA A 106 7.75 -24.53 -19.37
C ALA A 106 7.28 -25.43 -20.53
#